data_AF-A0A353RR34-F1
#
_entry.id   AF-A0A353RR34-F1
#
_cell.length_a   1.000
_cell.length_b   1.000
_cell.length_c   1.000
_cell.angle_alpha   90.00
_cell.angle_beta   90.00
_cell.angle_gamma   90.00
#
_symmetry.space_group_name_H-M   'P 1'
#
loop_
_entity.id
_entity.type
_entity.pdbx_description
1 polymer ?
#
loop_
_entity_poly.entity_id
_entity_poly.type
_entity_poly.pdbx_seq_one_letter_code
_entity_poly.pdbx_strand_id
1 'polypeptide(L)'
;MNDKYNHPTKYFVHKFINWEKVEERLSKYKYINKYFPISTLKSEKFTEKPPFYCHYLAWRLGVWHNEDSFENFNYLLENAETINGWNGKKRIQNENEFGQFWSFLWELQVAEFLTSFPNLQVNWNVRNGPDLYIQKNSEELFVECKTIHKSFGLEKFIEEVLNQIDKTIRVSHGIFTKFSLSQDNERINLFDSIFRPFLDPAFIENKKIEVQKVSPLIIVENIYPNFFIYLENSDAKPASYELLSKIYSASDPIKYTDVIYNEIINKVKENNLESYHPNLLFVNLVLSKDWQLACGWNNQHNLPQSQNLDNVLLTACDIDKPANYNGFKGTINRESKIIQQLLNIKP
;
A
#
# COMPACT_ATOMS: atom_id res chain seq x y z
N MET A 1 29.25 -18.32 -6.17
CA MET A 1 28.42 -19.17 -5.28
C MET A 1 26.99 -19.04 -5.74
N ASN A 2 26.18 -20.10 -5.71
CA ASN A 2 24.89 -20.12 -6.39
C ASN A 2 23.85 -19.33 -5.59
N ASP A 3 23.52 -18.10 -6.01
CA ASP A 3 22.60 -17.15 -5.34
C ASP A 3 21.29 -17.81 -4.88
N LYS A 4 20.84 -18.85 -5.59
CA LYS A 4 19.66 -19.67 -5.29
C LYS A 4 19.58 -20.15 -3.84
N TYR A 5 20.70 -20.53 -3.22
CA TYR A 5 20.70 -21.13 -1.87
C TYR A 5 21.00 -20.12 -0.76
N ASN A 6 21.65 -19.01 -1.10
CA ASN A 6 22.01 -17.97 -0.14
C ASN A 6 20.87 -16.97 0.06
N HIS A 7 20.13 -16.66 -1.02
CA HIS A 7 18.99 -15.73 -0.99
C HIS A 7 17.80 -16.27 -1.81
N PRO A 8 17.05 -17.24 -1.27
CA PRO A 8 15.84 -17.78 -1.91
C PRO A 8 14.87 -16.69 -2.39
N THR A 9 14.73 -15.59 -1.63
CA THR A 9 13.86 -14.47 -2.00
C THR A 9 14.33 -13.82 -3.31
N LYS A 10 15.62 -13.48 -3.40
CA LYS A 10 16.23 -12.89 -4.60
C LYS A 10 16.01 -13.81 -5.81
N TYR A 11 16.23 -15.11 -5.64
CA TYR A 11 16.03 -16.10 -6.70
C TYR A 11 14.60 -16.08 -7.25
N PHE A 12 13.58 -16.15 -6.40
CA PHE A 12 12.19 -16.15 -6.87
C PHE A 12 11.78 -14.82 -7.50
N VAL A 13 12.18 -13.70 -6.89
CA VAL A 13 11.88 -12.37 -7.45
C VAL A 13 12.47 -12.23 -8.85
N HIS A 14 13.75 -12.52 -9.03
CA HIS A 14 14.42 -12.42 -10.34
C HIS A 14 13.87 -13.44 -11.35
N LYS A 15 13.47 -14.63 -10.90
CA LYS A 15 12.86 -15.65 -11.75
C LYS A 15 11.51 -15.21 -12.32
N PHE A 16 10.70 -14.49 -11.56
CA PHE A 16 9.31 -14.20 -11.93
C PHE A 16 9.08 -12.85 -12.60
N ILE A 17 10.01 -11.89 -12.47
CA ILE A 17 9.89 -10.64 -13.22
C ILE A 17 10.10 -10.92 -14.71
N ASN A 18 9.04 -10.80 -15.50
CA ASN A 18 9.14 -10.83 -16.95
C ASN A 18 9.60 -9.46 -17.49
N TRP A 19 10.89 -9.33 -17.78
CA TRP A 19 11.49 -8.08 -18.27
C TRP A 19 11.05 -7.69 -19.69
N GLU A 20 10.72 -8.65 -20.55
CA GLU A 20 10.16 -8.36 -21.88
C GLU A 20 8.81 -7.64 -21.73
N LYS A 21 7.97 -8.14 -20.82
CA LYS A 21 6.68 -7.50 -20.48
C LYS A 21 6.86 -6.11 -19.86
N VAL A 22 7.87 -5.94 -19.01
CA VAL A 22 8.20 -4.61 -18.46
C VAL A 22 8.54 -3.64 -19.58
N GLU A 23 9.40 -4.03 -20.52
CA GLU A 23 9.82 -3.19 -21.64
C GLU A 23 8.66 -2.87 -22.60
N GLU A 24 7.83 -3.86 -22.92
CA GLU A 24 6.59 -3.69 -23.71
C GLU A 24 5.68 -2.65 -23.05
N ARG A 25 5.40 -2.79 -21.75
CA ARG A 25 4.51 -1.88 -21.02
C ARG A 25 5.10 -0.48 -20.89
N LEU A 26 6.40 -0.34 -20.67
CA LEU A 26 7.05 0.98 -20.68
C LEU A 26 6.97 1.65 -22.06
N SER A 27 6.95 0.87 -23.14
CA SER A 27 6.73 1.42 -24.48
C SER A 27 5.28 1.93 -24.67
N LYS A 28 4.30 1.25 -24.07
CA LYS A 28 2.87 1.64 -24.09
C LYS A 28 2.59 2.85 -23.20
N TYR A 29 3.15 2.88 -21.98
CA TYR A 29 2.84 3.88 -20.96
C TYR A 29 3.93 4.97 -20.86
N LYS A 30 3.80 5.97 -21.73
CA LYS A 30 4.77 7.06 -21.91
C LYS A 30 5.16 7.77 -20.61
N TYR A 31 4.19 8.12 -19.76
CA TYR A 31 4.46 8.88 -18.53
C TYR A 31 5.11 8.00 -17.46
N ILE A 32 4.70 6.73 -17.38
CA ILE A 32 5.41 5.76 -16.54
C ILE A 32 6.88 5.66 -16.97
N ASN A 33 7.15 5.48 -18.26
CA ASN A 33 8.53 5.36 -18.76
C ASN A 33 9.36 6.64 -18.60
N LYS A 34 8.72 7.81 -18.72
CA LYS A 34 9.38 9.10 -18.48
C LYS A 34 9.95 9.20 -17.05
N TYR A 35 9.24 8.67 -16.06
CA TYR A 35 9.61 8.78 -14.65
C TYR A 35 10.31 7.56 -14.07
N PHE A 36 9.99 6.38 -14.62
CA PHE A 36 10.54 5.10 -14.22
C PHE A 36 11.12 4.37 -15.44
N PRO A 37 12.17 4.94 -16.07
CA PRO A 37 12.78 4.30 -17.24
C PRO A 37 13.38 2.96 -16.86
N ILE A 38 13.54 2.08 -17.85
CA ILE A 38 14.04 0.71 -17.65
C ILE A 38 15.39 0.69 -16.91
N SER A 39 16.26 1.68 -17.15
CA SER A 39 17.55 1.83 -16.47
C SER A 39 17.41 2.04 -14.97
N THR A 40 16.38 2.77 -14.55
CA THR A 40 16.05 2.96 -13.13
C THR A 40 15.49 1.67 -12.54
N LEU A 41 14.56 1.02 -13.25
CA LEU A 41 13.91 -0.21 -12.79
C LEU A 41 14.88 -1.40 -12.63
N LYS A 42 15.89 -1.50 -13.50
CA LYS A 42 16.96 -2.51 -13.46
C LYS A 42 18.18 -2.10 -12.63
N SER A 43 18.15 -0.97 -11.94
CA SER A 43 19.30 -0.51 -11.15
C SER A 43 19.62 -1.48 -10.02
N GLU A 44 20.92 -1.76 -9.82
CA GLU A 44 21.43 -2.60 -8.73
C GLU A 44 20.97 -2.11 -7.35
N LYS A 45 20.73 -0.80 -7.19
CA LYS A 45 20.15 -0.21 -5.98
C LYS A 45 18.83 -0.88 -5.56
N PHE A 46 18.12 -1.50 -6.49
CA PHE A 46 16.85 -2.18 -6.23
C PHE A 46 16.96 -3.69 -6.41
N THR A 47 17.62 -4.15 -7.47
CA THR A 47 17.68 -5.58 -7.79
C THR A 47 18.56 -6.37 -6.81
N GLU A 48 19.50 -5.70 -6.15
CA GLU A 48 20.41 -6.31 -5.18
C GLU A 48 20.09 -5.94 -3.72
N LYS A 49 19.14 -5.01 -3.50
CA LYS A 49 18.80 -4.53 -2.16
C LYS A 49 17.77 -5.45 -1.48
N PRO A 50 18.10 -6.04 -0.32
CA PRO A 50 17.13 -6.81 0.45
C PRO A 50 16.05 -5.91 1.09
N PRO A 51 14.90 -6.47 1.47
CA PRO A 51 14.49 -7.87 1.26
C PRO A 51 13.72 -8.08 -0.04
N PHE A 52 13.47 -7.02 -0.82
CA PHE A 52 12.57 -7.09 -1.98
C PHE A 52 13.29 -7.50 -3.27
N TYR A 53 14.58 -7.16 -3.43
CA TYR A 53 15.39 -7.51 -4.61
C TYR A 53 14.79 -7.10 -5.96
N CYS A 54 13.93 -6.08 -5.97
CA CYS A 54 13.38 -5.47 -7.17
C CYS A 54 12.85 -4.07 -6.88
N HIS A 55 12.73 -3.26 -7.93
CA HIS A 55 11.91 -2.07 -7.88
C HIS A 55 10.43 -2.48 -7.88
N TYR A 56 9.61 -1.92 -7.00
CA TYR A 56 8.20 -2.34 -6.85
C TYR A 56 7.40 -2.20 -8.16
N LEU A 57 7.58 -1.11 -8.90
CA LEU A 57 6.93 -0.96 -10.21
C LEU A 57 7.43 -1.98 -11.25
N ALA A 58 8.70 -2.41 -11.19
CA ALA A 58 9.20 -3.45 -12.08
C ALA A 58 8.52 -4.79 -11.80
N TRP A 59 8.33 -5.12 -10.52
CA TRP A 59 7.53 -6.27 -10.10
C TRP A 59 6.12 -6.22 -10.66
N ARG A 60 5.43 -5.09 -10.48
CA ARG A 60 4.06 -4.87 -10.98
C ARG A 60 3.98 -5.04 -12.50
N LEU A 61 4.82 -4.31 -13.24
CA LEU A 61 4.86 -4.34 -14.70
C LEU A 61 5.23 -5.74 -15.23
N GLY A 62 6.09 -6.49 -14.53
CA GLY A 62 6.50 -7.83 -14.95
C GLY A 62 5.48 -8.93 -14.63
N VAL A 63 4.72 -8.79 -13.54
CA VAL A 63 3.96 -9.89 -12.94
C VAL A 63 2.44 -9.75 -13.10
N TRP A 64 1.90 -8.52 -13.09
CA TRP A 64 0.45 -8.34 -13.12
C TRP A 64 -0.15 -8.63 -14.50
N HIS A 65 -1.33 -9.27 -14.51
CA HIS A 65 -2.05 -9.56 -15.75
C HIS A 65 -2.93 -8.40 -16.19
N ASN A 66 -3.66 -7.77 -15.26
CA ASN A 66 -4.49 -6.61 -15.57
C ASN A 66 -3.62 -5.39 -15.92
N GLU A 67 -4.10 -4.57 -16.85
CA GLU A 67 -3.46 -3.34 -17.28
C GLU A 67 -4.20 -2.07 -16.87
N ASP A 68 -5.45 -2.16 -16.41
CA ASP A 68 -6.25 -1.00 -15.97
C ASP A 68 -5.49 -0.16 -14.92
N SER A 69 -4.75 -0.83 -14.04
CA SER A 69 -3.88 -0.20 -13.03
C SER A 69 -2.80 0.68 -13.65
N PHE A 70 -2.21 0.26 -14.77
CA PHE A 70 -1.14 0.98 -15.44
C PHE A 70 -1.68 2.09 -16.33
N GLU A 71 -2.85 1.88 -16.95
CA GLU A 71 -3.57 2.93 -17.66
C GLU A 71 -3.93 4.08 -16.71
N ASN A 72 -4.51 3.75 -15.55
CA ASN A 72 -4.81 4.72 -14.50
C ASN A 72 -3.54 5.40 -13.96
N PHE A 73 -2.49 4.64 -13.62
CA PHE A 73 -1.26 5.24 -13.10
C PHE A 73 -0.57 6.16 -14.12
N ASN A 74 -0.58 5.79 -15.40
CA ASN A 74 -0.07 6.64 -16.47
C ASN A 74 -0.88 7.93 -16.60
N TYR A 75 -2.22 7.85 -16.53
CA TYR A 75 -3.11 9.00 -16.53
C TYR A 75 -2.87 9.93 -15.32
N LEU A 76 -2.70 9.36 -14.13
CA LEU A 76 -2.39 10.12 -12.92
C LEU A 76 -1.07 10.90 -13.05
N LEU A 77 -0.03 10.29 -13.64
CA LEU A 77 1.25 10.95 -13.91
C LEU A 77 1.11 12.05 -14.99
N GLU A 78 0.29 11.81 -16.01
CA GLU A 78 -0.02 12.81 -17.04
C GLU A 78 -0.71 14.04 -16.42
N ASN A 79 -1.76 13.82 -15.63
CA ASN A 79 -2.47 14.89 -14.93
C ASN A 79 -1.54 15.64 -13.99
N ALA A 80 -0.73 14.94 -13.20
CA ALA A 80 0.18 15.58 -12.25
C ALA A 80 1.16 16.56 -12.89
N GLU A 81 1.60 16.31 -14.12
CA GLU A 81 2.47 17.23 -14.88
C GLU A 81 1.78 18.54 -15.27
N THR A 82 0.44 18.54 -15.38
CA THR A 82 -0.33 19.74 -15.73
C THR A 82 -0.52 20.67 -14.53
N ILE A 83 -0.34 20.17 -13.31
CA ILE A 83 -0.51 20.91 -12.08
C ILE A 83 0.76 21.72 -11.79
N ASN A 84 0.58 23.01 -11.51
CA ASN A 84 1.69 23.92 -11.21
C ASN A 84 2.48 23.45 -9.98
N GLY A 85 3.79 23.68 -10.00
CA GLY A 85 4.72 23.22 -8.95
C GLY A 85 5.21 21.77 -9.12
N TRP A 86 4.82 21.06 -10.19
CA TRP A 86 5.27 19.69 -10.42
C TRP A 86 6.79 19.60 -10.56
N ASN A 87 7.42 18.76 -9.72
CA ASN A 87 8.83 18.41 -9.82
C ASN A 87 8.99 16.89 -9.74
N GLY A 88 8.58 16.21 -10.82
CA GLY A 88 8.58 14.75 -10.87
C GLY A 88 9.93 14.12 -10.53
N LYS A 89 11.07 14.73 -10.91
CA LYS A 89 12.39 14.18 -10.56
C LYS A 89 12.66 14.18 -9.06
N LYS A 90 12.37 15.27 -8.34
CA LYS A 90 12.58 15.31 -6.88
C LYS A 90 11.58 14.43 -6.14
N ARG A 91 10.32 14.42 -6.56
CA ARG A 91 9.27 13.62 -5.91
C ARG A 91 9.53 12.12 -6.07
N ILE A 92 9.99 11.67 -7.24
CA ILE A 92 10.12 10.23 -7.56
C ILE A 92 11.44 9.61 -7.11
N GLN A 93 12.52 10.40 -6.91
CA GLN A 93 13.84 9.87 -6.56
C GLN A 93 13.87 8.97 -5.31
N ASN A 94 12.88 9.13 -4.43
CA ASN A 94 12.74 8.33 -3.22
C ASN A 94 11.67 7.23 -3.32
N GLU A 95 10.88 7.13 -4.40
CA GLU A 95 9.64 6.33 -4.45
C GLU A 95 9.84 4.91 -4.99
N ASN A 96 10.72 4.16 -4.34
CA ASN A 96 11.23 2.91 -4.91
C ASN A 96 10.91 1.65 -4.09
N GLU A 97 10.62 1.81 -2.80
CA GLU A 97 10.14 0.73 -1.92
C GLU A 97 8.62 0.65 -1.93
N PHE A 98 8.07 -0.51 -1.55
CA PHE A 98 6.62 -0.77 -1.52
C PHE A 98 5.82 0.38 -0.90
N GLY A 99 6.13 0.76 0.34
CA GLY A 99 5.37 1.78 1.09
C GLY A 99 5.52 3.20 0.52
N GLN A 100 6.66 3.48 -0.11
CA GLN A 100 6.92 4.77 -0.76
C GLN A 100 6.06 4.88 -2.01
N PHE A 101 6.12 3.89 -2.91
CA PHE A 101 5.26 3.86 -4.10
C PHE A 101 3.78 4.08 -3.80
N TRP A 102 3.23 3.43 -2.75
CA TRP A 102 1.83 3.66 -2.35
C TRP A 102 1.57 5.08 -1.86
N SER A 103 2.52 5.67 -1.16
CA SER A 103 2.42 7.06 -0.69
C SER A 103 2.39 8.02 -1.87
N PHE A 104 3.29 7.85 -2.84
CA PHE A 104 3.30 8.65 -4.05
C PHE A 104 2.06 8.45 -4.93
N LEU A 105 1.61 7.21 -5.12
CA LEU A 105 0.37 6.94 -5.82
C LEU A 105 -0.82 7.65 -5.16
N TRP A 106 -0.86 7.66 -3.83
CA TRP A 106 -1.91 8.34 -3.08
C TRP A 106 -1.87 9.86 -3.28
N GLU A 107 -0.69 10.49 -3.27
CA GLU A 107 -0.54 11.91 -3.61
C GLU A 107 -1.14 12.22 -5.00
N LEU A 108 -0.86 11.39 -6.00
CA LEU A 108 -1.38 11.56 -7.35
C LEU A 108 -2.91 11.41 -7.41
N GLN A 109 -3.47 10.40 -6.71
CA GLN A 109 -4.92 10.18 -6.63
C GLN A 109 -5.63 11.35 -5.93
N VAL A 110 -5.05 11.90 -4.86
CA VAL A 110 -5.60 13.09 -4.18
C VAL A 110 -5.53 14.31 -5.09
N ALA A 111 -4.41 14.52 -5.80
CA ALA A 111 -4.29 15.62 -6.74
C ALA A 111 -5.35 15.55 -7.84
N GLU A 112 -5.53 14.38 -8.46
CA GLU A 112 -6.57 14.14 -9.49
C GLU A 112 -7.97 14.43 -8.95
N PHE A 113 -8.30 13.87 -7.78
CA PHE A 113 -9.58 14.13 -7.12
C PHE A 113 -9.83 15.62 -6.89
N LEU A 114 -8.84 16.35 -6.38
CA LEU A 114 -8.98 17.79 -6.11
C LEU A 114 -9.11 18.61 -7.39
N THR A 115 -8.46 18.20 -8.49
CA THR A 115 -8.59 18.86 -9.79
C THR A 115 -9.94 18.64 -10.46
N SER A 116 -10.71 17.63 -10.05
CA SER A 116 -12.06 17.41 -10.56
C SER A 116 -13.04 18.53 -10.19
N PHE A 117 -12.72 19.35 -9.18
CA PHE A 117 -13.54 20.47 -8.75
C PHE A 117 -13.24 21.73 -9.58
N PRO A 118 -14.17 22.22 -10.42
CA PRO A 118 -13.88 23.26 -11.42
C PRO A 118 -13.52 24.64 -10.86
N ASN A 119 -13.76 24.87 -9.56
CA ASN A 119 -13.50 26.16 -8.90
C ASN A 119 -12.29 26.11 -7.95
N LEU A 120 -11.51 25.03 -7.97
CA LEU A 120 -10.32 24.88 -7.14
C LEU A 120 -9.07 24.97 -8.00
N GLN A 121 -8.15 25.84 -7.62
CA GLN A 121 -6.81 25.84 -8.18
C GLN A 121 -5.93 24.94 -7.31
N VAL A 122 -5.57 23.78 -7.85
CA VAL A 122 -4.67 22.82 -7.18
C VAL A 122 -3.24 23.10 -7.62
N ASN A 123 -2.31 23.05 -6.67
CA ASN A 123 -0.88 23.21 -6.95
C ASN A 123 -0.09 22.22 -6.09
N TRP A 124 1.00 21.70 -6.65
CA TRP A 124 2.02 20.99 -5.88
C TRP A 124 2.78 21.99 -5.02
N ASN A 125 2.98 21.64 -3.76
CA ASN A 125 3.87 22.42 -2.92
C ASN A 125 5.33 22.14 -3.29
N VAL A 126 6.09 23.21 -3.52
CA VAL A 126 7.53 23.15 -3.84
C VAL A 126 8.42 23.42 -2.63
N ARG A 127 7.82 23.81 -1.49
CA ARG A 127 8.50 24.05 -0.21
C ARG A 127 8.45 22.80 0.66
N ASN A 128 9.33 22.73 1.66
CA ASN A 128 9.24 21.69 2.70
C ASN A 128 7.96 21.91 3.52
N GLY A 129 7.04 20.96 3.47
CA GLY A 129 5.73 21.05 4.13
C GLY A 129 4.69 20.16 3.44
N PRO A 130 3.39 20.51 3.53
CA PRO A 130 2.27 19.76 2.95
C PRO A 130 2.48 19.44 1.47
N ASP A 131 2.02 18.29 0.99
CA ASP A 131 2.21 17.84 -0.40
C ASP A 131 1.63 18.80 -1.45
N LEU A 132 0.43 19.31 -1.16
CA LEU A 132 -0.39 20.10 -2.07
C LEU A 132 -0.86 21.37 -1.35
N TYR A 133 -1.23 22.38 -2.12
CA TYR A 133 -2.08 23.46 -1.63
C TYR A 133 -3.16 23.79 -2.65
N ILE A 134 -4.34 24.10 -2.14
CA ILE A 134 -5.53 24.43 -2.93
C ILE A 134 -5.86 25.89 -2.69
N GLN A 135 -6.17 26.62 -3.75
CA GLN A 135 -6.64 28.00 -3.67
C GLN A 135 -8.05 28.11 -4.23
N LYS A 136 -8.87 28.91 -3.55
CA LYS A 136 -10.15 29.36 -4.05
C LYS A 136 -10.36 30.81 -3.68
N ASN A 137 -10.43 31.69 -4.68
CA ASN A 137 -10.41 33.14 -4.47
C ASN A 137 -9.16 33.54 -3.66
N SER A 138 -9.33 34.13 -2.47
CA SER A 138 -8.26 34.51 -1.55
C SER A 138 -8.04 33.49 -0.41
N GLU A 139 -8.79 32.40 -0.38
CA GLU A 139 -8.65 31.36 0.65
C GLU A 139 -7.68 30.27 0.15
N GLU A 140 -6.75 29.88 1.00
CA GLU A 140 -5.81 28.77 0.78
C GLU A 140 -6.13 27.62 1.73
N LEU A 141 -5.89 26.39 1.30
CA LEU A 141 -5.96 25.19 2.12
C LEU A 141 -4.74 24.32 1.82
N PHE A 142 -4.00 23.97 2.86
CA PHE A 142 -2.84 23.10 2.75
C PHE A 142 -3.23 21.64 2.92
N VAL A 143 -2.75 20.77 2.03
CA VAL A 143 -3.17 19.37 1.96
C VAL A 143 -1.97 18.44 2.08
N GLU A 144 -2.06 17.54 3.05
CA GLU A 144 -1.11 16.46 3.29
C GLU A 144 -1.73 15.12 2.93
N CYS A 145 -0.97 14.27 2.25
CA CYS A 145 -1.39 12.93 1.83
C CYS A 145 -0.66 11.88 2.66
N LYS A 146 -1.40 10.96 3.29
CA LYS A 146 -0.82 9.89 4.10
C LYS A 146 -1.37 8.53 3.74
N THR A 147 -0.47 7.58 3.47
CA THR A 147 -0.84 6.15 3.47
C THR A 147 -0.49 5.47 4.79
N ILE A 148 -1.39 4.61 5.27
CA ILE A 148 -1.15 3.74 6.42
C ILE A 148 -1.05 2.31 5.92
N HIS A 149 0.17 1.84 5.65
CA HIS A 149 0.43 0.54 5.03
C HIS A 149 1.03 -0.52 5.97
N LYS A 150 1.53 -0.15 7.16
CA LYS A 150 2.11 -1.03 8.22
C LYS A 150 2.76 -2.34 7.71
N SER A 151 2.48 -3.47 8.36
CA SER A 151 2.83 -4.84 7.95
C SER A 151 2.31 -5.22 6.58
N PHE A 152 1.18 -4.64 6.19
CA PHE A 152 0.37 -5.14 5.09
C PHE A 152 1.14 -5.11 3.78
N GLY A 153 2.07 -4.16 3.63
CA GLY A 153 2.93 -4.12 2.46
C GLY A 153 3.91 -5.29 2.35
N LEU A 154 4.43 -5.77 3.49
CA LEU A 154 5.32 -6.93 3.52
C LEU A 154 4.56 -8.21 3.27
N GLU A 155 3.43 -8.38 3.94
CA GLU A 155 2.52 -9.51 3.74
C GLU A 155 2.08 -9.62 2.29
N LYS A 156 1.59 -8.53 1.70
CA LYS A 156 1.12 -8.50 0.32
C LYS A 156 2.23 -8.83 -0.67
N PHE A 157 3.45 -8.32 -0.44
CA PHE A 157 4.58 -8.69 -1.30
C PHE A 157 4.93 -10.17 -1.18
N ILE A 158 4.97 -10.73 0.03
CA ILE A 158 5.23 -12.16 0.24
C ILE A 158 4.16 -13.00 -0.48
N GLU A 159 2.89 -12.66 -0.29
CA GLU A 159 1.75 -13.32 -0.94
C GLU A 159 1.87 -13.28 -2.47
N GLU A 160 2.25 -12.14 -3.04
CA GLU A 160 2.37 -11.99 -4.48
C GLU A 160 3.50 -12.83 -5.08
N VAL A 161 4.64 -12.92 -4.42
CA VAL A 161 5.75 -13.79 -4.86
C VAL A 161 5.32 -15.26 -4.76
N LEU A 162 4.70 -15.66 -3.66
CA LEU A 162 4.20 -17.03 -3.48
C LEU A 162 3.12 -17.40 -4.51
N ASN A 163 2.24 -16.46 -4.88
CA ASN A 163 1.23 -16.66 -5.90
C ASN A 163 1.79 -16.87 -7.32
N GLN A 164 3.05 -16.51 -7.57
CA GLN A 164 3.75 -16.89 -8.80
C GLN A 164 4.21 -18.35 -8.79
N ILE A 165 4.34 -18.94 -7.60
CA ILE A 165 4.65 -20.36 -7.41
C ILE A 165 3.35 -21.16 -7.52
N ASP A 166 2.34 -20.82 -6.72
CA ASP A 166 1.00 -21.41 -6.82
C ASP A 166 -0.07 -20.44 -6.30
N LYS A 167 -1.12 -20.20 -7.11
CA LYS A 167 -2.19 -19.23 -6.84
C LYS A 167 -3.12 -19.62 -5.68
N THR A 168 -3.02 -20.84 -5.18
CA THR A 168 -3.81 -21.32 -4.03
C THR A 168 -3.17 -21.01 -2.68
N ILE A 169 -1.93 -20.51 -2.69
CA ILE A 169 -1.25 -20.05 -1.48
C ILE A 169 -1.95 -18.78 -0.95
N ARG A 170 -2.10 -18.71 0.36
CA ARG A 170 -2.64 -17.58 1.09
C ARG A 170 -1.64 -17.16 2.15
N VAL A 171 -1.62 -15.86 2.42
CA VAL A 171 -0.87 -15.27 3.52
C VAL A 171 -1.83 -14.47 4.37
N SER A 172 -1.72 -14.59 5.69
CA SER A 172 -2.59 -13.87 6.62
C SER A 172 -1.90 -13.65 7.97
N HIS A 173 -2.41 -12.71 8.75
CA HIS A 173 -2.07 -12.53 10.15
C HIS A 173 -3.34 -12.48 11.02
N GLY A 174 -3.15 -12.60 12.34
CA GLY A 174 -4.26 -12.45 13.29
C GLY A 174 -4.87 -11.05 13.25
N ILE A 175 -6.20 -10.95 13.11
CA ILE A 175 -6.92 -9.68 12.93
C ILE A 175 -6.68 -8.75 14.13
N PHE A 176 -6.49 -7.45 13.83
CA PHE A 176 -6.16 -6.38 14.78
C PHE A 176 -4.81 -6.55 15.49
N THR A 177 -3.97 -7.47 15.03
CA THR A 177 -2.67 -7.72 15.61
C THR A 177 -1.61 -7.08 14.75
N LYS A 178 -0.75 -6.24 15.34
CA LYS A 178 0.37 -5.64 14.60
C LYS A 178 1.28 -6.76 14.09
N PHE A 179 1.46 -6.84 12.77
CA PHE A 179 2.61 -7.51 12.19
C PHE A 179 3.66 -6.41 11.93
N SER A 180 4.87 -6.58 12.41
CA SER A 180 5.95 -5.66 12.09
C SER A 180 7.25 -6.42 12.20
N LEU A 181 8.03 -6.37 11.14
CA LEU A 181 9.36 -6.92 11.14
C LEU A 181 10.32 -5.84 11.62
N SER A 182 11.29 -6.23 12.46
CA SER A 182 12.47 -5.43 12.78
C SER A 182 13.17 -5.00 11.48
N GLN A 183 13.80 -3.82 11.46
CA GLN A 183 14.50 -3.31 10.27
C GLN A 183 15.91 -3.88 10.11
N ASP A 184 16.20 -5.02 10.74
CA ASP A 184 17.54 -5.61 10.81
C ASP A 184 17.67 -6.86 9.91
N ASN A 185 18.78 -7.57 10.06
CA ASN A 185 19.05 -8.81 9.35
C ASN A 185 17.99 -9.91 9.60
N GLU A 186 17.20 -9.83 10.68
CA GLU A 186 16.14 -10.79 10.96
C GLU A 186 15.05 -10.75 9.87
N ARG A 187 14.74 -9.56 9.34
CA ARG A 187 13.78 -9.41 8.25
C ARG A 187 14.23 -10.11 6.96
N ILE A 188 15.52 -10.07 6.65
CA ILE A 188 16.08 -10.76 5.48
C ILE A 188 16.00 -12.27 5.68
N ASN A 189 16.45 -12.74 6.86
CA ASN A 189 16.41 -14.15 7.23
C ASN A 189 14.97 -14.71 7.22
N LEU A 190 13.99 -13.90 7.63
CA LEU A 190 12.59 -14.28 7.59
C LEU A 190 12.07 -14.47 6.16
N PHE A 191 12.37 -13.54 5.26
CA PHE A 191 11.97 -13.67 3.86
C PHE A 191 12.60 -14.92 3.26
N ASP A 192 13.91 -15.08 3.43
CA ASP A 192 14.62 -16.24 2.89
C ASP A 192 14.13 -17.57 3.50
N SER A 193 13.74 -17.60 4.78
CA SER A 193 13.16 -18.80 5.40
C SER A 193 11.77 -19.14 4.87
N ILE A 194 10.94 -18.14 4.58
CA ILE A 194 9.61 -18.32 3.95
C ILE A 194 9.74 -18.96 2.57
N PHE A 195 10.68 -18.49 1.75
CA PHE A 195 10.79 -18.96 0.35
C PHE A 195 11.61 -20.24 0.19
N ARG A 196 12.50 -20.57 1.15
CA ARG A 196 13.40 -21.73 1.07
C ARG A 196 12.70 -23.06 0.76
N PRO A 197 11.56 -23.44 1.38
CA PRO A 197 10.89 -24.71 1.08
C PRO A 197 10.49 -24.86 -0.38
N PHE A 198 10.14 -23.76 -1.04
CA PHE A 198 9.65 -23.77 -2.42
C PHE A 198 10.77 -23.95 -3.46
N LEU A 199 12.04 -23.92 -3.04
CA LEU A 199 13.17 -24.22 -3.94
C LEU A 199 13.12 -25.67 -4.45
N ASP A 200 12.45 -26.56 -3.72
CA ASP A 200 12.09 -27.91 -4.13
C ASP A 200 10.68 -27.94 -4.75
N PRO A 201 10.55 -28.19 -6.07
CA PRO A 201 9.24 -28.30 -6.71
C PRO A 201 8.33 -29.37 -6.10
N ALA A 202 8.89 -30.43 -5.51
CA ALA A 202 8.09 -31.49 -4.89
C ALA A 202 7.37 -31.01 -3.63
N PHE A 203 7.88 -29.97 -2.95
CA PHE A 203 7.29 -29.43 -1.73
C PHE A 203 5.84 -28.98 -1.96
N ILE A 204 5.61 -28.11 -2.96
CA ILE A 204 4.27 -27.57 -3.21
C ILE A 204 3.31 -28.64 -3.74
N GLU A 205 3.79 -29.56 -4.58
CA GLU A 205 2.97 -30.65 -5.11
C GLU A 205 2.54 -31.63 -4.00
N ASN A 206 3.43 -31.95 -3.05
CA ASN A 206 3.08 -32.74 -1.87
C ASN A 206 2.03 -32.02 -1.01
N LYS A 207 2.20 -30.72 -0.76
CA LYS A 207 1.22 -29.91 -0.01
C LYS A 207 -0.13 -29.81 -0.71
N LYS A 208 -0.16 -29.79 -2.04
CA LYS A 208 -1.41 -29.83 -2.82
C LYS A 208 -2.14 -31.17 -2.69
N ILE A 209 -1.42 -32.29 -2.56
CA ILE A 209 -2.02 -33.59 -2.28
C ILE A 209 -2.57 -33.64 -0.85
N GLU A 210 -1.83 -33.09 0.12
CA GLU A 210 -2.28 -33.00 1.51
C GLU A 210 -3.54 -32.15 1.64
N VAL A 211 -3.59 -30.98 0.99
CA VAL A 211 -4.73 -30.05 1.11
C VAL A 211 -6.02 -30.60 0.49
N GLN A 212 -5.95 -31.59 -0.42
CA GLN A 212 -7.15 -32.30 -0.91
C GLN A 212 -7.90 -33.04 0.20
N LYS A 213 -7.21 -33.44 1.27
CA LYS A 213 -7.81 -34.19 2.37
C LYS A 213 -8.33 -33.28 3.48
N VAL A 214 -7.64 -32.16 3.68
CA VAL A 214 -7.63 -31.36 4.90
C VAL A 214 -7.36 -29.90 4.54
N SER A 215 -8.29 -28.99 4.84
CA SER A 215 -8.18 -27.56 4.49
C SER A 215 -8.73 -26.66 5.61
N PRO A 216 -8.20 -25.45 5.85
CA PRO A 216 -6.92 -24.94 5.33
C PRO A 216 -5.72 -25.70 5.89
N LEU A 217 -4.61 -25.72 5.15
CA LEU A 217 -3.36 -26.42 5.51
C LEU A 217 -2.20 -25.43 5.66
N ILE A 218 -1.63 -25.29 6.85
CA ILE A 218 -0.40 -24.51 7.06
C ILE A 218 0.75 -25.19 6.31
N ILE A 219 1.46 -24.43 5.48
CA ILE A 219 2.58 -24.95 4.68
C ILE A 219 3.93 -24.44 5.15
N VAL A 220 3.99 -23.31 5.85
CA VAL A 220 5.22 -22.85 6.50
C VAL A 220 4.93 -22.59 7.98
N GLU A 221 5.60 -23.34 8.86
CA GLU A 221 5.36 -23.34 10.30
C GLU A 221 6.31 -22.40 11.05
N ASN A 222 5.89 -21.93 12.22
CA ASN A 222 6.73 -21.22 13.21
C ASN A 222 7.50 -20.01 12.67
N ILE A 223 6.97 -19.34 11.63
CA ILE A 223 7.58 -18.14 11.03
C ILE A 223 7.54 -16.98 12.02
N TYR A 224 6.36 -16.69 12.54
CA TYR A 224 6.09 -15.62 13.51
C TYR A 224 4.77 -15.92 14.23
N PRO A 225 4.58 -15.52 15.50
CA PRO A 225 3.41 -15.95 16.30
C PRO A 225 2.04 -15.63 15.71
N ASN A 226 1.92 -14.56 14.91
CA ASN A 226 0.68 -14.09 14.32
C ASN A 226 0.73 -14.04 12.79
N PHE A 227 1.63 -14.75 12.11
CA PHE A 227 1.77 -14.73 10.65
C PHE A 227 1.71 -16.15 10.07
N PHE A 228 0.85 -16.35 9.07
CA PHE A 228 0.47 -17.68 8.58
C PHE A 228 0.57 -17.74 7.05
N ILE A 229 1.16 -18.83 6.55
CA ILE A 229 1.19 -19.17 5.12
C ILE A 229 0.54 -20.54 4.97
N TYR A 230 -0.53 -20.61 4.18
CA TYR A 230 -1.37 -21.80 4.09
C TYR A 230 -1.94 -22.00 2.68
N LEU A 231 -2.42 -23.22 2.42
CA LEU A 231 -3.22 -23.56 1.24
C LEU A 231 -4.69 -23.67 1.62
N GLU A 232 -5.55 -23.18 0.74
CA GLU A 232 -6.99 -23.37 0.82
C GLU A 232 -7.48 -24.29 -0.30
N ASN A 233 -8.37 -25.20 0.07
CA ASN A 233 -9.20 -25.97 -0.85
C ASN A 233 -10.63 -26.01 -0.32
N SER A 234 -11.58 -25.43 -1.06
CA SER A 234 -13.00 -25.39 -0.68
C SER A 234 -13.67 -26.76 -0.70
N ASP A 235 -13.11 -27.70 -1.47
CA ASP A 235 -13.72 -29.00 -1.72
C ASP A 235 -13.21 -30.07 -0.72
N ALA A 236 -12.21 -29.73 0.07
CA ALA A 236 -11.61 -30.60 1.07
C ALA A 236 -12.35 -30.55 2.41
N LYS A 237 -12.15 -31.57 3.25
CA LYS A 237 -12.73 -31.56 4.60
C LYS A 237 -12.10 -30.43 5.43
N PRO A 238 -12.91 -29.68 6.20
CA PRO A 238 -12.39 -28.67 7.10
C PRO A 238 -11.57 -29.35 8.18
N ALA A 239 -10.28 -29.05 8.24
CA ALA A 239 -9.34 -29.73 9.11
C ALA A 239 -8.85 -28.89 10.28
N SER A 240 -8.87 -27.56 10.16
CA SER A 240 -8.29 -26.67 11.17
C SER A 240 -9.23 -25.54 11.54
N TYR A 241 -10.16 -25.83 12.46
CA TYR A 241 -10.77 -24.80 13.30
C TYR A 241 -9.70 -23.99 14.04
N GLU A 242 -8.54 -24.58 14.32
CA GLU A 242 -7.44 -23.94 15.04
C GLU A 242 -6.83 -22.77 14.24
N LEU A 243 -6.45 -22.96 12.97
CA LEU A 243 -5.88 -21.87 12.16
C LEU A 243 -6.89 -20.73 11.99
N LEU A 244 -8.14 -21.07 11.63
CA LEU A 244 -9.19 -20.06 11.54
C LEU A 244 -9.41 -19.37 12.88
N SER A 245 -9.39 -20.10 14.00
CA SER A 245 -9.50 -19.49 15.33
C SER A 245 -8.35 -18.57 15.67
N LYS A 246 -7.12 -18.80 15.16
CA LYS A 246 -5.96 -17.91 15.36
C LYS A 246 -6.00 -16.69 14.45
N ILE A 247 -6.46 -16.83 13.21
CA ILE A 247 -6.66 -15.71 12.29
C ILE A 247 -7.78 -14.81 12.81
N TYR A 248 -8.90 -15.41 13.21
CA TYR A 248 -10.09 -14.71 13.72
C TYR A 248 -10.11 -14.54 15.24
N SER A 249 -9.04 -14.90 15.98
CA SER A 249 -8.87 -14.48 17.38
C SER A 249 -8.51 -13.01 17.37
N ALA A 250 -9.55 -12.19 17.16
CA ALA A 250 -9.45 -10.76 17.11
C ALA A 250 -8.81 -10.24 18.40
N SER A 251 -7.78 -9.40 18.27
CA SER A 251 -7.41 -8.48 19.35
C SER A 251 -8.52 -7.43 19.54
N ASP A 252 -8.36 -6.54 20.50
CA ASP A 252 -9.34 -5.49 20.79
C ASP A 252 -9.41 -4.48 19.61
N PRO A 253 -10.54 -4.43 18.86
CA PRO A 253 -10.68 -3.53 17.71
C PRO A 253 -10.58 -2.06 18.11
N ILE A 254 -11.02 -1.70 19.32
CA ILE A 254 -10.96 -0.32 19.83
C ILE A 254 -9.50 0.10 20.03
N LYS A 255 -8.70 -0.78 20.67
CA LYS A 255 -7.26 -0.51 20.83
C LYS A 255 -6.55 -0.41 19.49
N TYR A 256 -6.94 -1.23 18.51
CA TYR A 256 -6.40 -1.12 17.15
C TYR A 256 -6.71 0.23 16.53
N THR A 257 -7.97 0.69 16.59
CA THR A 257 -8.38 1.99 16.04
C THR A 257 -7.67 3.16 16.74
N ASP A 258 -7.51 3.10 18.05
CA ASP A 258 -6.80 4.12 18.84
C ASP A 258 -5.33 4.23 18.42
N VAL A 259 -4.66 3.10 18.19
CA VAL A 259 -3.27 3.09 17.69
C VAL A 259 -3.17 3.73 16.30
N ILE A 260 -4.13 3.46 15.41
CA ILE A 260 -4.15 4.08 14.07
C ILE A 260 -4.40 5.59 14.17
N TYR A 261 -5.32 6.03 15.04
CA TYR A 261 -5.60 7.45 15.25
C TYR A 261 -4.41 8.20 15.84
N ASN A 262 -3.74 7.62 16.82
CA ASN A 262 -2.52 8.20 17.36
C ASN A 262 -1.42 8.34 16.30
N GLU A 263 -1.33 7.39 15.36
CA GLU A 263 -0.39 7.49 14.24
C GLU A 263 -0.75 8.63 13.26
N ILE A 264 -2.03 8.77 12.94
CA ILE A 264 -2.54 9.89 12.12
C ILE A 264 -2.21 11.23 12.79
N ILE A 265 -2.47 11.35 14.10
CA ILE A 265 -2.21 12.59 14.86
C ILE A 265 -0.72 12.88 14.97
N ASN A 266 0.12 11.86 15.18
CA ASN A 266 1.57 12.05 15.28
C ASN A 266 2.18 12.56 13.96
N LYS A 267 1.60 12.22 12.80
CA LYS A 267 2.09 12.70 11.50
C LYS A 267 1.93 14.21 11.30
N VAL A 268 0.99 14.84 12.01
CA VAL A 268 0.81 16.31 12.00
C VAL A 268 2.12 17.03 12.35
N LYS A 269 2.90 16.46 13.29
CA LYS A 269 4.16 17.05 13.75
C LYS A 269 5.32 16.84 12.78
N GLU A 270 5.34 15.73 12.04
CA GLU A 270 6.47 15.38 11.18
C GLU A 270 6.60 16.32 9.97
N ASN A 271 5.47 16.76 9.40
CA ASN A 271 5.45 17.64 8.22
C ASN A 271 5.13 19.10 8.57
N ASN A 272 5.27 19.45 9.86
CA ASN A 272 5.06 20.80 10.39
C ASN A 272 3.67 21.38 10.00
N LEU A 273 2.63 20.54 9.93
CA LEU A 273 1.29 20.99 9.53
C LEU A 273 0.73 22.06 10.47
N GLU A 274 1.19 22.08 11.73
CA GLU A 274 0.89 23.13 12.71
C GLU A 274 1.31 24.55 12.29
N SER A 275 2.21 24.68 11.30
CA SER A 275 2.59 25.98 10.74
C SER A 275 1.76 26.37 9.50
N TYR A 276 0.87 25.50 9.04
CA TYR A 276 0.10 25.66 7.81
C TYR A 276 -1.39 25.61 8.14
N HIS A 277 -2.07 26.76 8.17
CA HIS A 277 -3.49 26.84 8.47
C HIS A 277 -4.24 27.65 7.40
N PRO A 278 -5.46 27.23 6.99
CA PRO A 278 -6.08 25.96 7.35
C PRO A 278 -5.37 24.76 6.69
N ASN A 279 -5.35 23.60 7.38
CA ASN A 279 -4.81 22.35 6.85
C ASN A 279 -5.84 21.21 6.76
N LEU A 280 -5.50 20.22 5.95
CA LEU A 280 -6.28 19.00 5.74
C LEU A 280 -5.34 17.81 5.54
N LEU A 281 -5.58 16.74 6.29
CA LEU A 281 -4.88 15.48 6.13
C LEU A 281 -5.77 14.43 5.42
N PHE A 282 -5.41 14.08 4.19
CA PHE A 282 -5.99 12.98 3.43
C PHE A 282 -5.28 11.67 3.78
N VAL A 283 -5.95 10.80 4.54
CA VAL A 283 -5.42 9.50 4.95
C VAL A 283 -6.05 8.38 4.14
N ASN A 284 -5.21 7.61 3.46
CA ASN A 284 -5.59 6.37 2.83
C ASN A 284 -5.12 5.17 3.66
N LEU A 285 -6.09 4.41 4.15
CA LEU A 285 -5.92 3.22 4.97
C LEU A 285 -5.85 1.96 4.09
N VAL A 286 -5.26 2.10 2.89
CA VAL A 286 -5.06 1.01 1.91
C VAL A 286 -4.49 -0.20 2.62
N LEU A 287 -5.00 -1.38 2.26
CA LEU A 287 -4.50 -2.69 2.72
C LEU A 287 -4.79 -3.00 4.19
N SER A 288 -5.34 -2.08 4.99
CA SER A 288 -5.81 -2.41 6.32
C SER A 288 -7.21 -3.03 6.27
N LYS A 289 -7.29 -4.32 5.93
CA LYS A 289 -8.53 -5.11 6.09
C LYS A 289 -9.07 -4.97 7.52
N ASP A 290 -8.17 -4.96 8.49
CA ASP A 290 -8.46 -4.70 9.90
C ASP A 290 -9.17 -3.37 10.11
N TRP A 291 -8.71 -2.28 9.50
CA TRP A 291 -9.40 -0.98 9.62
C TRP A 291 -10.83 -1.03 9.09
N GLN A 292 -11.05 -1.68 7.95
CA GLN A 292 -12.39 -1.83 7.36
C GLN A 292 -13.30 -2.65 8.29
N LEU A 293 -12.78 -3.73 8.88
CA LEU A 293 -13.49 -4.55 9.86
C LEU A 293 -13.80 -3.77 11.15
N ALA A 294 -12.81 -3.06 11.71
CA ALA A 294 -12.97 -2.27 12.93
C ALA A 294 -14.01 -1.15 12.75
N CYS A 295 -13.97 -0.45 11.61
CA CYS A 295 -14.96 0.57 11.26
C CYS A 295 -16.37 0.01 11.14
N GLY A 296 -16.52 -1.21 10.61
CA GLY A 296 -17.82 -1.88 10.50
C GLY A 296 -18.38 -2.31 11.85
N TRP A 297 -17.52 -2.63 12.81
CA TRP A 297 -17.91 -3.02 14.17
C TRP A 297 -18.19 -1.83 15.08
N ASN A 298 -17.60 -0.67 14.82
CA ASN A 298 -17.77 0.48 15.67
C ASN A 298 -18.24 1.74 14.93
N ASN A 299 -19.56 1.90 14.83
CA ASN A 299 -20.20 3.11 14.32
C ASN A 299 -20.07 4.33 15.25
N GLN A 300 -19.47 4.19 16.44
CA GLN A 300 -19.43 5.22 17.48
C GLN A 300 -18.07 5.92 17.65
N HIS A 301 -17.03 5.54 16.89
CA HIS A 301 -15.76 6.24 16.99
C HIS A 301 -15.79 7.60 16.29
N ASN A 302 -15.60 8.65 17.09
CA ASN A 302 -15.29 9.97 16.58
C ASN A 302 -13.94 9.94 15.87
N LEU A 303 -13.87 10.60 14.72
CA LEU A 303 -12.64 10.75 13.95
C LEU A 303 -11.53 11.43 14.77
N PRO A 304 -10.25 11.19 14.44
CA PRO A 304 -9.14 11.73 15.21
C PRO A 304 -9.19 13.26 15.22
N GLN A 305 -9.03 13.85 16.40
CA GLN A 305 -8.99 15.29 16.62
C GLN A 305 -7.62 15.69 17.18
N SER A 306 -7.08 16.80 16.69
CA SER A 306 -5.85 17.41 17.20
C SER A 306 -6.00 18.93 17.09
N GLN A 307 -5.45 19.67 18.07
CA GLN A 307 -5.45 21.14 18.03
C GLN A 307 -4.64 21.70 16.86
N ASN A 308 -3.71 20.91 16.32
CA ASN A 308 -2.81 21.30 15.23
C ASN A 308 -3.32 20.82 13.85
N LEU A 309 -4.53 20.25 13.78
CA LEU A 309 -5.10 19.66 12.58
C LEU A 309 -6.54 20.13 12.42
N ASP A 310 -6.79 20.96 11.41
CA ASP A 310 -8.12 21.53 11.21
C ASP A 310 -9.10 20.48 10.70
N ASN A 311 -8.66 19.60 9.80
CA ASN A 311 -9.51 18.60 9.16
C ASN A 311 -8.76 17.30 8.83
N VAL A 312 -9.50 16.19 8.86
CA VAL A 312 -9.03 14.87 8.44
C VAL A 312 -10.05 14.25 7.50
N LEU A 313 -9.60 13.63 6.42
CA LEU A 313 -10.40 12.77 5.56
C LEU A 313 -9.78 11.37 5.52
N LEU A 314 -10.53 10.36 5.95
CA LEU A 314 -10.13 8.96 5.93
C LEU A 314 -10.81 8.23 4.78
N THR A 315 -10.05 7.45 4.02
CA THR A 315 -10.58 6.53 2.99
C THR A 315 -9.82 5.21 2.98
N ALA A 316 -10.36 4.23 2.25
CA ALA A 316 -9.64 3.03 1.85
C ALA A 316 -9.78 2.90 0.33
N CYS A 317 -8.78 3.39 -0.40
CA CYS A 317 -8.77 3.43 -1.85
C CYS A 317 -7.66 2.53 -2.41
N ASP A 318 -8.01 1.55 -3.24
CA ASP A 318 -7.04 0.67 -3.89
C ASP A 318 -6.40 1.37 -5.11
N ILE A 319 -5.36 0.75 -5.68
CA ILE A 319 -4.60 1.30 -6.83
C ILE A 319 -5.46 1.59 -8.07
N ASP A 320 -6.53 0.81 -8.25
CA ASP A 320 -7.40 0.86 -9.44
C ASP A 320 -8.65 1.70 -9.22
N LYS A 321 -8.80 2.29 -8.03
CA LYS A 321 -9.98 3.08 -7.70
C LYS A 321 -9.60 4.56 -7.66
N PRO A 322 -10.35 5.45 -8.31
CA PRO A 322 -10.22 6.87 -8.05
C PRO A 322 -10.61 7.14 -6.60
N ALA A 323 -10.00 8.14 -5.99
CA ALA A 323 -10.42 8.60 -4.67
C ALA A 323 -11.88 9.08 -4.78
N ASN A 324 -12.82 8.34 -4.18
CA ASN A 324 -14.25 8.61 -4.33
C ASN A 324 -14.78 9.34 -3.10
N TYR A 325 -15.49 10.44 -3.37
CA TYR A 325 -16.24 11.22 -2.40
C TYR A 325 -17.07 10.37 -1.41
N ASN A 326 -17.80 9.36 -1.90
CA ASN A 326 -18.67 8.50 -1.06
C ASN A 326 -17.89 7.61 -0.06
N GLY A 327 -16.56 7.49 -0.23
CA GLY A 327 -15.70 6.67 0.61
C GLY A 327 -15.05 7.43 1.77
N PHE A 328 -15.17 8.76 1.82
CA PHE A 328 -14.50 9.56 2.84
C PHE A 328 -15.30 9.66 4.14
N LYS A 329 -14.60 9.52 5.28
CA LYS A 329 -15.09 9.91 6.62
C LYS A 329 -14.23 11.07 7.13
N GLY A 330 -14.82 12.21 7.48
CA GLY A 330 -14.05 13.40 7.88
C GLY A 330 -14.65 14.28 8.98
N THR A 331 -13.78 15.07 9.62
CA THR A 331 -14.17 16.16 10.52
C THR A 331 -14.40 17.44 9.72
N ILE A 332 -15.43 18.22 10.08
CA ILE A 332 -15.78 19.46 9.40
C ILE A 332 -15.43 20.64 10.30
N ASN A 333 -14.38 21.37 9.95
CA ASN A 333 -14.25 22.74 10.43
C ASN A 333 -15.28 23.62 9.70
N ARG A 334 -16.25 24.18 10.45
CA ARG A 334 -17.35 24.99 9.90
C ARG A 334 -16.89 26.31 9.27
N GLU A 335 -15.64 26.72 9.46
CA GLU A 335 -15.14 28.00 8.95
C GLU A 335 -14.49 27.89 7.57
N SER A 336 -14.01 26.71 7.16
CA SER A 336 -13.39 26.54 5.84
C SER A 336 -14.42 26.25 4.76
N LYS A 337 -14.65 27.21 3.86
CA LYS A 337 -15.55 27.04 2.72
C LYS A 337 -15.04 26.01 1.73
N ILE A 338 -13.71 25.88 1.58
CA ILE A 338 -13.09 24.86 0.72
C ILE A 338 -13.44 23.46 1.23
N ILE A 339 -13.30 23.22 2.54
CA ILE A 339 -13.65 21.91 3.15
C ILE A 339 -15.15 21.62 3.03
N GLN A 340 -16.00 22.62 3.30
CA GLN A 340 -17.43 22.46 3.10
C GLN A 340 -17.78 22.10 1.65
N GLN A 341 -17.06 22.62 0.66
CA GLN A 341 -17.27 22.23 -0.73
C GLN A 341 -16.80 20.81 -1.02
N LEU A 342 -15.60 20.44 -0.56
CA LEU A 342 -15.08 19.07 -0.70
C LEU A 342 -16.02 18.03 -0.06
N LEU A 343 -16.76 18.42 0.99
CA LEU A 343 -17.69 17.57 1.71
C LEU A 343 -19.15 17.66 1.26
N ASN A 344 -19.56 18.64 0.45
CA ASN A 344 -20.97 18.82 0.06
C ASN A 344 -21.23 18.82 -1.45
N ILE A 345 -20.19 18.89 -2.27
CA ILE A 345 -20.30 18.87 -3.74
C ILE A 345 -19.91 17.48 -4.22
N LYS A 346 -20.81 16.82 -4.96
CA LYS A 346 -20.43 15.69 -5.80
C LYS A 346 -19.59 16.24 -6.96
N PRO A 347 -18.37 15.73 -7.20
CA PRO A 347 -17.52 16.18 -8.28
C PRO A 347 -18.23 16.16 -9.64
#